data_AF-A0A840QZX3-F1
#
_entry.id   AF-A0A840QZX3-F1
#
_cell.length_a   1.000
_cell.length_b   1.000
_cell.length_c   1.000
_cell.angle_alpha   90.00
_cell.angle_beta   90.00
_cell.angle_gamma   90.00
#
_symmetry.space_group_name_H-M   'P 1'
#
loop_
_entity.id
_entity.type
_entity.pdbx_description
1 polymer ?
#
loop_
_entity_poly.entity_id
_entity_poly.type
_entity_poly.pdbx_seq_one_letter_code
_entity_poly.pdbx_strand_id
1 'polypeptide(L)'
;MSQVKPVLITDVALRDGHQSLIATRLRTEDMLPVCAELDAIGFWSLEVWGGATFDACVRFLKEDPWERLRKLREALPNTKLQMLVRGQNLLGYRHYADDVVEAFIQKSADNGMDIFRLFDAMNDVRNLETAVAAVKKSGKHAQGTICYTTSPVHTTAKFVQQALDMVNMGVDSIAIKDMAGLLTPTATSELIAALKLEVKVPLALHSHMTSGLAGLCQLKAVEAGIDIIDTAMSAFANGTSHPATETMVAALKGTPRDSGLDLPALQNIASQLWGVRKKYHQFESEFTREDVSVQINQVPGGMMSNLANQLKEQGALHRIGDVFAEIPAVRKDLGYPPLVTPTSQIVGTQAVMNILADKRYTTITNEVKRYLQGHYGAAPAPVDKNLRALAIGNEDVIDVRPADLLPPELSKLRADVGALAKSEEDVLTFAMFPDLGRAFLTEREAGTLTPEVLEPIGSGGSRPVSDGGAPTEFVIDVHGESYQVAITGVGVKGTGKRHIYMTLDGMPEEVVFEALNEYKAEGGGGRGAASKPGHVSTNMPGNIVEVLVALGDVVKLGQAVLVTEAMKMEAEVQAPIAGKVVDIFVKKGDRVTPGEVLIEIEAE
;
A
#
# COMPACT_ATOMS: atom_id res chain seq x y z
N MET A 1 24.90 -36.60 2.26
CA MET A 1 24.44 -35.21 2.06
C MET A 1 22.92 -35.28 1.99
N SER A 2 22.19 -34.65 2.90
CA SER A 2 20.73 -34.57 2.79
C SER A 2 20.39 -33.86 1.48
N GLN A 3 19.45 -34.41 0.71
CA GLN A 3 18.99 -33.82 -0.54
C GLN A 3 18.47 -32.41 -0.27
N VAL A 4 19.10 -31.40 -0.90
CA VAL A 4 18.69 -30.00 -0.78
C VAL A 4 17.29 -29.88 -1.38
N LYS A 5 16.33 -29.35 -0.60
CA LYS A 5 14.93 -29.24 -1.02
C LYS A 5 14.67 -27.90 -1.74
N PRO A 6 13.81 -27.87 -2.77
CA PRO A 6 13.27 -26.63 -3.33
C PRO A 6 12.76 -25.68 -2.23
N VAL A 7 12.90 -24.37 -2.42
CA VAL A 7 12.14 -23.42 -1.59
C VAL A 7 10.66 -23.50 -1.97
N LEU A 8 9.80 -23.46 -0.96
CA LEU A 8 8.35 -23.41 -1.14
C LEU A 8 7.87 -21.96 -1.16
N ILE A 9 6.83 -21.68 -1.94
CA ILE A 9 6.29 -20.32 -2.09
C ILE A 9 4.83 -20.27 -1.64
N THR A 10 4.51 -19.31 -0.78
CA THR A 10 3.14 -18.82 -0.54
C THR A 10 2.92 -17.60 -1.40
N ASP A 11 1.88 -17.58 -2.24
CA ASP A 11 1.47 -16.32 -2.88
C ASP A 11 0.39 -15.62 -2.05
N VAL A 12 0.54 -14.31 -1.83
CA VAL A 12 -0.35 -13.51 -1.00
C VAL A 12 -1.15 -12.47 -1.79
N ALA A 13 -1.15 -12.51 -3.12
CA ALA A 13 -1.81 -11.51 -3.96
C ALA A 13 -3.31 -11.39 -3.68
N LEU A 14 -3.99 -12.49 -3.35
CA LEU A 14 -5.43 -12.53 -3.06
C LEU A 14 -5.79 -12.14 -1.60
N ARG A 15 -4.80 -11.80 -0.75
CA ARG A 15 -5.01 -11.31 0.62
C ARG A 15 -4.13 -10.11 0.93
N ASP A 16 -2.86 -10.33 1.26
CA ASP A 16 -1.98 -9.25 1.75
C ASP A 16 -1.57 -8.29 0.63
N GLY A 17 -1.39 -8.78 -0.60
CA GLY A 17 -0.96 -7.95 -1.72
C GLY A 17 -1.94 -6.81 -2.00
N HIS A 18 -3.22 -7.13 -2.18
CA HIS A 18 -4.25 -6.10 -2.36
C HIS A 18 -4.60 -5.35 -1.07
N GLN A 19 -4.42 -5.96 0.10
CA GLN A 19 -4.54 -5.27 1.39
C GLN A 19 -3.52 -4.11 1.49
N SER A 20 -2.29 -4.35 1.03
CA SER A 20 -1.22 -3.35 1.04
C SER A 20 -1.37 -2.25 0.00
N LEU A 21 -1.84 -2.60 -1.21
CA LEU A 21 -1.74 -1.71 -2.38
C LEU A 21 -3.04 -1.01 -2.75
N ILE A 22 -4.19 -1.66 -2.53
CA ILE A 22 -5.50 -1.12 -2.93
C ILE A 22 -6.51 -1.18 -1.79
N ALA A 23 -6.04 -0.90 -0.57
CA ALA A 23 -6.86 -0.81 0.64
C ALA A 23 -7.81 -2.00 0.85
N THR A 24 -7.37 -3.21 0.48
CA THR A 24 -8.15 -4.45 0.62
C THR A 24 -9.41 -4.53 -0.25
N ARG A 25 -9.45 -3.79 -1.37
CA ARG A 25 -10.67 -3.65 -2.19
C ARG A 25 -10.87 -4.71 -3.27
N LEU A 26 -9.97 -5.67 -3.42
CA LEU A 26 -10.14 -6.73 -4.42
C LEU A 26 -11.42 -7.54 -4.12
N ARG A 27 -12.33 -7.58 -5.09
CA ARG A 27 -13.64 -8.24 -4.99
C ARG A 27 -13.56 -9.72 -5.35
N THR A 28 -14.47 -10.52 -4.80
CA THR A 28 -14.49 -11.98 -5.07
C THR A 28 -14.65 -12.26 -6.56
N GLU A 29 -15.52 -11.52 -7.26
CA GLU A 29 -15.76 -11.68 -8.70
C GLU A 29 -14.52 -11.48 -9.58
N ASP A 30 -13.56 -10.68 -9.11
CA ASP A 30 -12.30 -10.40 -9.80
C ASP A 30 -11.17 -11.35 -9.40
N MET A 31 -11.31 -12.08 -8.29
CA MET A 31 -10.37 -13.13 -7.88
C MET A 31 -10.63 -14.45 -8.63
N LEU A 32 -11.90 -14.82 -8.79
CA LEU A 32 -12.28 -16.14 -9.31
C LEU A 32 -11.73 -16.50 -10.70
N PRO A 33 -11.67 -15.58 -11.68
CA PRO A 33 -11.22 -15.92 -13.03
C PRO A 33 -9.79 -16.47 -13.11
N VAL A 34 -8.89 -16.03 -12.23
CA VAL A 34 -7.47 -16.45 -12.21
C VAL A 34 -7.24 -17.70 -11.35
N CYS A 35 -8.23 -18.14 -10.57
CA CYS A 35 -8.03 -19.18 -9.55
C CYS A 35 -7.60 -20.52 -10.14
N ALA A 36 -8.20 -20.96 -11.25
CA ALA A 36 -7.83 -22.24 -11.86
C ALA A 36 -6.36 -22.28 -12.33
N GLU A 37 -5.84 -21.16 -12.84
CA GLU A 37 -4.43 -21.04 -13.24
C GLU A 37 -3.52 -20.99 -12.01
N LEU A 38 -3.88 -20.22 -10.98
CA LEU A 38 -3.15 -20.18 -9.70
C LEU A 38 -3.06 -21.56 -9.04
N ASP A 39 -4.15 -22.34 -9.06
CA ASP A 39 -4.22 -23.67 -8.46
C ASP A 39 -3.31 -24.69 -9.17
N ALA A 40 -3.03 -24.46 -10.47
CA ALA A 40 -2.18 -25.32 -11.28
C ALA A 40 -0.68 -25.03 -11.14
N ILE A 41 -0.28 -23.88 -10.56
CA ILE A 41 1.13 -23.49 -10.43
C ILE A 41 1.92 -24.44 -9.51
N GLY A 42 1.29 -24.92 -8.43
CA GLY A 42 1.95 -25.73 -7.41
C GLY A 42 2.54 -24.92 -6.24
N PHE A 43 1.91 -23.80 -5.88
CA PHE A 43 2.25 -23.08 -4.65
C PHE A 43 2.09 -23.97 -3.41
N TRP A 44 2.89 -23.70 -2.37
CA TRP A 44 2.70 -24.38 -1.08
C TRP A 44 1.38 -23.99 -0.44
N SER A 45 1.04 -22.70 -0.50
CA SER A 45 -0.28 -22.20 -0.17
C SER A 45 -0.60 -20.90 -0.91
N LEU A 46 -1.88 -20.56 -0.96
CA LEU A 46 -2.36 -19.23 -1.32
C LEU A 46 -2.95 -18.59 -0.08
N GLU A 47 -2.45 -17.43 0.31
CA GLU A 47 -3.06 -16.66 1.37
C GLU A 47 -4.22 -15.84 0.80
N VAL A 48 -5.44 -16.17 1.21
CA VAL A 48 -6.66 -15.66 0.56
C VAL A 48 -7.68 -15.07 1.55
N TRP A 49 -7.41 -15.16 2.85
CA TRP A 49 -8.40 -14.80 3.87
C TRP A 49 -7.78 -14.28 5.18
N GLY A 50 -8.63 -13.76 6.07
CA GLY A 50 -8.19 -13.13 7.31
C GLY A 50 -7.57 -11.75 7.08
N GLY A 51 -6.79 -11.27 8.06
CA GLY A 51 -6.34 -9.88 8.06
C GLY A 51 -7.53 -8.89 7.96
N ALA A 52 -7.44 -7.90 7.08
CA ALA A 52 -8.50 -6.92 6.88
C ALA A 52 -9.58 -7.37 5.88
N THR A 53 -9.40 -8.51 5.19
CA THR A 53 -10.32 -8.94 4.12
C THR A 53 -11.74 -9.15 4.62
N PHE A 54 -11.91 -9.66 5.84
CA PHE A 54 -13.22 -9.91 6.43
C PHE A 54 -13.97 -8.60 6.74
N ASP A 55 -13.31 -7.62 7.37
CA ASP A 55 -13.90 -6.29 7.58
C ASP A 55 -14.21 -5.62 6.24
N ALA A 56 -13.30 -5.69 5.27
CA ALA A 56 -13.50 -5.08 3.95
C ALA A 56 -14.69 -5.69 3.19
N CYS A 57 -14.86 -7.02 3.24
CA CYS A 57 -16.03 -7.71 2.70
C CYS A 57 -17.33 -7.14 3.26
N VAL A 58 -17.44 -7.06 4.58
CA VAL A 58 -18.67 -6.65 5.28
C VAL A 58 -18.92 -5.13 5.13
N ARG A 59 -17.85 -4.33 5.21
CA ARG A 59 -17.92 -2.87 5.27
C ARG A 59 -18.08 -2.21 3.91
N PHE A 60 -17.23 -2.57 2.97
CA PHE A 60 -17.04 -1.82 1.73
C PHE A 60 -17.52 -2.59 0.51
N LEU A 61 -17.15 -3.86 0.42
CA LEU A 61 -17.48 -4.69 -0.75
C LEU A 61 -18.91 -5.21 -0.67
N LYS A 62 -19.51 -5.20 0.52
CA LYS A 62 -20.85 -5.76 0.78
C LYS A 62 -20.99 -7.19 0.26
N GLU A 63 -19.94 -7.97 0.47
CA GLU A 63 -19.86 -9.40 0.13
C GLU A 63 -19.79 -10.22 1.44
N ASP A 64 -20.37 -11.41 1.46
CA ASP A 64 -20.25 -12.30 2.62
C ASP A 64 -18.84 -12.93 2.63
N PRO A 65 -18.02 -12.69 3.67
CA PRO A 65 -16.66 -13.22 3.73
C PRO A 65 -16.62 -14.76 3.82
N TRP A 66 -17.64 -15.42 4.37
CA TRP A 66 -17.73 -16.88 4.41
C TRP A 66 -18.09 -17.46 3.05
N GLU A 67 -18.97 -16.79 2.31
CA GLU A 67 -19.26 -17.15 0.91
C GLU A 67 -18.02 -16.98 0.03
N ARG A 68 -17.25 -15.89 0.21
CA ARG A 68 -15.96 -15.71 -0.46
C ARG A 68 -15.03 -16.90 -0.20
N LEU A 69 -14.87 -17.33 1.06
CA LEU A 69 -14.03 -18.48 1.39
C LEU A 69 -14.50 -19.75 0.68
N ARG A 70 -15.81 -20.05 0.68
CA ARG A 70 -16.37 -21.22 -0.01
C ARG A 70 -16.11 -21.18 -1.52
N LYS A 71 -16.35 -20.04 -2.16
CA LYS A 71 -16.11 -19.86 -3.61
C LYS A 71 -14.64 -20.01 -3.97
N LEU A 72 -13.74 -19.47 -3.15
CA LEU A 72 -12.30 -19.63 -3.34
C LEU A 72 -11.87 -21.07 -3.12
N ARG A 73 -12.41 -21.77 -2.12
CA ARG A 73 -12.14 -23.19 -1.89
C ARG A 73 -12.53 -24.05 -3.09
N GLU A 74 -13.71 -23.79 -3.65
CA GLU A 74 -14.22 -24.46 -4.84
C GLU A 74 -13.34 -24.18 -6.07
N ALA A 75 -12.90 -22.94 -6.24
CA ALA A 75 -12.07 -22.52 -7.38
C ALA A 75 -10.58 -22.92 -7.26
N LEU A 76 -10.11 -23.24 -6.06
CA LEU A 76 -8.72 -23.60 -5.75
C LEU A 76 -8.64 -24.98 -5.08
N PRO A 77 -9.12 -26.08 -5.65
CA PRO A 77 -9.29 -27.34 -4.93
C PRO A 77 -7.98 -28.04 -4.50
N ASN A 78 -6.85 -27.77 -5.16
CA ASN A 78 -5.60 -28.51 -4.92
C ASN A 78 -4.63 -27.77 -3.97
N THR A 79 -4.62 -26.45 -4.03
CA THR A 79 -3.69 -25.60 -3.27
C THR A 79 -4.20 -25.36 -1.86
N LYS A 80 -3.30 -25.32 -0.88
CA LYS A 80 -3.69 -25.03 0.52
C LYS A 80 -4.15 -23.60 0.62
N LEU A 81 -5.29 -23.36 1.27
CA LEU A 81 -5.71 -22.01 1.61
C LEU A 81 -5.14 -21.60 2.96
N GLN A 82 -4.51 -20.44 2.99
CA GLN A 82 -3.95 -19.84 4.19
C GLN A 82 -4.71 -18.57 4.59
N MET A 83 -4.82 -18.35 5.90
CA MET A 83 -5.29 -17.09 6.47
C MET A 83 -4.35 -16.54 7.53
N LEU A 84 -4.37 -15.21 7.68
CA LEU A 84 -3.78 -14.51 8.81
C LEU A 84 -4.85 -14.26 9.88
N VAL A 85 -4.61 -14.70 11.12
CA VAL A 85 -5.53 -14.52 12.24
C VAL A 85 -4.79 -14.15 13.52
N ARG A 86 -5.34 -13.18 14.26
CA ARG A 86 -4.84 -12.86 15.60
C ARG A 86 -5.32 -13.92 16.57
N GLY A 87 -4.44 -14.49 17.39
CA GLY A 87 -4.75 -15.65 18.22
C GLY A 87 -6.05 -15.49 19.02
N GLN A 88 -6.09 -14.53 19.94
CA GLN A 88 -7.25 -14.29 20.80
C GLN A 88 -8.22 -13.21 20.26
N ASN A 89 -7.75 -12.34 19.35
CA ASN A 89 -8.56 -11.25 18.79
C ASN A 89 -9.23 -11.62 17.47
N LEU A 90 -8.89 -12.76 16.88
CA LEU A 90 -9.36 -13.20 15.57
C LEU A 90 -9.21 -12.08 14.53
N LEU A 91 -10.34 -11.55 14.05
CA LEU A 91 -10.44 -10.49 13.06
C LEU A 91 -10.96 -9.17 13.65
N GLY A 92 -11.26 -9.13 14.96
CA GLY A 92 -11.73 -7.93 15.67
C GLY A 92 -10.64 -7.21 16.47
N TYR A 93 -11.04 -6.23 17.28
CA TYR A 93 -10.11 -5.32 17.98
C TYR A 93 -9.97 -5.57 19.48
N ARG A 94 -10.68 -6.55 20.04
CA ARG A 94 -10.62 -6.96 21.45
C ARG A 94 -10.26 -8.44 21.57
N HIS A 95 -9.90 -8.90 22.77
CA HIS A 95 -9.87 -10.33 23.07
C HIS A 95 -11.30 -10.87 23.11
N TYR A 96 -11.48 -12.08 22.59
CA TYR A 96 -12.71 -12.85 22.68
C TYR A 96 -12.55 -13.99 23.68
N ALA A 97 -13.64 -14.42 24.30
CA ALA A 97 -13.64 -15.66 25.07
C ALA A 97 -13.31 -16.88 24.20
N ASP A 98 -12.79 -17.92 24.83
CA ASP A 98 -12.26 -19.10 24.15
C ASP A 98 -13.31 -19.82 23.29
N ASP A 99 -14.59 -19.83 23.70
CA ASP A 99 -15.68 -20.44 22.95
C ASP A 99 -15.93 -19.78 21.58
N VAL A 100 -15.70 -18.46 21.48
CA VAL A 100 -15.78 -17.71 20.22
C VAL A 100 -14.57 -18.03 19.33
N VAL A 101 -13.37 -18.11 19.92
CA VAL A 101 -12.14 -18.47 19.18
C VAL A 101 -12.25 -19.88 18.60
N GLU A 102 -12.67 -20.85 19.41
CA GLU A 102 -12.88 -22.23 18.97
C GLU A 102 -13.92 -22.31 17.84
N ALA A 103 -15.08 -21.65 18.00
CA ALA A 103 -16.13 -21.66 16.99
C ALA A 103 -15.68 -21.02 15.67
N PHE A 104 -14.93 -19.91 15.74
CA PHE A 104 -14.42 -19.24 14.54
C PHE A 104 -13.41 -20.10 13.78
N ILE A 105 -12.45 -20.70 14.49
CA ILE A 105 -11.44 -21.57 13.87
C ILE A 105 -12.10 -22.80 13.25
N GLN A 106 -13.02 -23.45 13.99
CA GLN A 106 -13.75 -24.61 13.48
C GLN A 106 -14.54 -24.25 12.22
N LYS A 107 -15.28 -23.12 12.21
CA LYS A 107 -16.04 -22.70 11.03
C LYS A 107 -15.17 -22.30 9.85
N SER A 108 -13.99 -21.73 10.11
CA SER A 108 -13.02 -21.45 9.05
C SER A 108 -12.50 -22.75 8.43
N ALA A 109 -12.19 -23.76 9.26
CA ALA A 109 -11.75 -25.07 8.81
C ALA A 109 -12.85 -25.83 8.04
N ASP A 110 -14.08 -25.82 8.54
CA ASP A 110 -15.26 -26.44 7.90
C ASP A 110 -15.48 -25.90 6.47
N ASN A 111 -15.19 -24.60 6.26
CA ASN A 111 -15.35 -23.92 4.98
C ASN A 111 -14.12 -24.02 4.05
N GLY A 112 -13.09 -24.78 4.45
CA GLY A 112 -11.98 -25.13 3.57
C GLY A 112 -10.66 -24.40 3.82
N MET A 113 -10.52 -23.69 4.95
CA MET A 113 -9.21 -23.17 5.38
C MET A 113 -8.27 -24.31 5.78
N ASP A 114 -7.02 -24.25 5.36
CA ASP A 114 -6.03 -25.30 5.64
C ASP A 114 -4.93 -24.85 6.59
N ILE A 115 -4.49 -23.61 6.46
CA ILE A 115 -3.35 -23.05 7.20
C ILE A 115 -3.79 -21.81 7.96
N PHE A 116 -3.61 -21.85 9.27
CA PHE A 116 -3.89 -20.73 10.15
C PHE A 116 -2.57 -20.12 10.62
N ARG A 117 -2.22 -18.96 10.08
CA ARG A 117 -1.10 -18.17 10.56
C ARG A 117 -1.54 -17.36 11.78
N LEU A 118 -1.19 -17.88 12.95
CA LEU A 118 -1.56 -17.35 14.26
C LEU A 118 -0.49 -16.38 14.75
N PHE A 119 -0.86 -15.14 15.01
CA PHE A 119 0.04 -14.14 15.60
C PHE A 119 -0.62 -13.39 16.75
N ASP A 120 0.20 -12.78 17.61
CA ASP A 120 -0.23 -11.91 18.68
C ASP A 120 0.48 -10.54 18.54
N ALA A 121 -0.25 -9.45 18.76
CA ALA A 121 0.28 -8.10 18.52
C ALA A 121 1.36 -7.68 19.53
N MET A 122 1.42 -8.36 20.67
CA MET A 122 2.41 -8.17 21.73
C MET A 122 3.57 -9.17 21.63
N ASN A 123 3.48 -10.16 20.73
CA ASN A 123 4.23 -11.42 20.78
C ASN A 123 4.08 -12.17 22.13
N ASP A 124 2.94 -12.04 22.80
CA ASP A 124 2.61 -12.85 23.98
C ASP A 124 2.03 -14.19 23.53
N VAL A 125 2.85 -15.24 23.57
CA VAL A 125 2.49 -16.58 23.07
C VAL A 125 1.28 -17.18 23.79
N ARG A 126 0.97 -16.74 25.02
CA ARG A 126 -0.21 -17.21 25.78
C ARG A 126 -1.52 -16.91 25.05
N ASN A 127 -1.57 -15.78 24.34
CA ASN A 127 -2.72 -15.39 23.53
C ASN A 127 -2.91 -16.26 22.27
N LEU A 128 -2.00 -17.21 22.00
CA LEU A 128 -2.12 -18.15 20.90
C LEU A 128 -2.67 -19.51 21.34
N GLU A 129 -2.67 -19.82 22.63
CA GLU A 129 -2.95 -21.17 23.17
C GLU A 129 -4.29 -21.73 22.68
N THR A 130 -5.38 -20.98 22.82
CA THR A 130 -6.72 -21.42 22.39
C THR A 130 -6.80 -21.62 20.89
N ALA A 131 -6.24 -20.68 20.11
CA ALA A 131 -6.27 -20.76 18.66
C ALA A 131 -5.44 -21.95 18.13
N VAL A 132 -4.24 -22.18 18.69
CA VAL A 132 -3.41 -23.35 18.35
C VAL A 132 -4.19 -24.63 18.64
N ALA A 133 -4.73 -24.78 19.85
CA ALA A 133 -5.50 -25.97 20.23
C ALA A 133 -6.71 -26.20 19.31
N ALA A 134 -7.46 -25.15 18.97
CA ALA A 134 -8.62 -25.23 18.07
C ALA A 134 -8.22 -25.66 16.64
N VAL A 135 -7.11 -25.13 16.12
CA VAL A 135 -6.60 -25.51 14.77
C VAL A 135 -6.17 -26.97 14.76
N LYS A 136 -5.44 -27.41 15.79
CA LYS A 136 -5.01 -28.81 15.92
C LYS A 136 -6.19 -29.76 16.07
N LYS A 137 -7.20 -29.39 16.87
CA LYS A 137 -8.47 -30.13 17.02
C LYS A 137 -9.22 -30.27 15.70
N SER A 138 -9.14 -29.25 14.84
CA SER A 138 -9.75 -29.25 13.50
C SER A 138 -8.96 -30.05 12.46
N GLY A 139 -7.80 -30.62 12.81
CA GLY A 139 -6.94 -31.37 11.90
C GLY A 139 -6.25 -30.51 10.84
N LYS A 140 -6.13 -29.19 11.08
CA LYS A 140 -5.54 -28.22 10.17
C LYS A 140 -4.13 -27.81 10.59
N HIS A 141 -3.44 -27.04 9.75
CA HIS A 141 -2.05 -26.64 9.98
C HIS A 141 -1.98 -25.36 10.81
N ALA A 142 -1.41 -25.44 12.01
CA ALA A 142 -1.16 -24.29 12.86
C ALA A 142 0.22 -23.70 12.56
N GLN A 143 0.28 -22.47 12.04
CA GLN A 143 1.54 -21.76 11.84
C GLN A 143 1.69 -20.66 12.91
N GLY A 144 2.53 -20.90 13.91
CA GLY A 144 2.87 -19.91 14.94
C GLY A 144 3.71 -18.79 14.35
N THR A 145 3.54 -17.54 14.82
CA THR A 145 4.16 -16.37 14.18
C THR A 145 4.93 -15.52 15.18
N ILE A 146 6.15 -15.17 14.79
CA ILE A 146 6.97 -14.14 15.43
C ILE A 146 6.74 -12.84 14.67
N CYS A 147 6.15 -11.81 15.30
CA CYS A 147 6.17 -10.46 14.73
C CYS A 147 7.57 -9.86 14.93
N TYR A 148 8.33 -9.75 13.83
CA TYR A 148 9.68 -9.22 13.85
C TYR A 148 9.67 -7.70 14.04
N THR A 149 10.59 -7.21 14.87
CA THR A 149 10.81 -5.78 15.07
C THR A 149 12.17 -5.55 15.74
N THR A 150 12.68 -4.32 15.73
CA THR A 150 13.96 -3.96 16.33
C THR A 150 13.77 -3.06 17.55
N SER A 151 14.44 -3.41 18.66
CA SER A 151 14.50 -2.59 19.87
C SER A 151 15.59 -3.12 20.81
N PRO A 152 15.95 -2.43 21.90
CA PRO A 152 16.89 -2.94 22.90
C PRO A 152 16.48 -4.28 23.54
N VAL A 153 15.20 -4.67 23.44
CA VAL A 153 14.67 -5.90 24.06
C VAL A 153 14.30 -6.99 23.06
N HIS A 154 14.41 -6.74 21.75
CA HIS A 154 14.10 -7.72 20.70
C HIS A 154 15.40 -8.28 20.15
N THR A 155 15.78 -9.48 20.63
CA THR A 155 17.03 -10.15 20.27
C THR A 155 16.74 -11.48 19.62
N THR A 156 17.69 -11.99 18.82
CA THR A 156 17.61 -13.32 18.21
C THR A 156 17.28 -14.40 19.22
N ALA A 157 17.92 -14.38 20.40
CA ALA A 157 17.67 -15.34 21.47
C ALA A 157 16.21 -15.34 21.95
N LYS A 158 15.58 -14.16 22.09
CA LYS A 158 14.17 -14.06 22.48
C LYS A 158 13.23 -14.55 21.39
N PHE A 159 13.51 -14.23 20.11
CA PHE A 159 12.73 -14.77 18.99
C PHE A 159 12.82 -16.29 18.90
N VAL A 160 14.01 -16.86 19.15
CA VAL A 160 14.21 -18.31 19.24
C VAL A 160 13.42 -18.92 20.40
N GLN A 161 13.42 -18.29 21.58
CA GLN A 161 12.62 -18.76 22.71
C GLN A 161 11.12 -18.76 22.38
N GLN A 162 10.61 -17.69 21.76
CA GLN A 162 9.21 -17.62 21.31
C GLN A 162 8.87 -18.73 20.32
N ALA A 163 9.78 -19.06 19.39
CA ALA A 163 9.61 -20.18 18.48
C ALA A 163 9.50 -21.51 19.22
N LEU A 164 10.38 -21.76 20.21
CA LEU A 164 10.35 -22.96 21.03
C LEU A 164 9.06 -23.07 21.85
N ASP A 165 8.60 -21.97 22.45
CA ASP A 165 7.36 -21.94 23.21
C ASP A 165 6.17 -22.32 22.32
N MET A 166 6.08 -21.76 21.11
CA MET A 166 5.04 -22.13 20.14
C MET A 166 5.16 -23.57 19.64
N VAL A 167 6.38 -24.09 19.41
CA VAL A 167 6.61 -25.50 19.06
C VAL A 167 6.13 -26.42 20.18
N ASN A 168 6.37 -26.07 21.44
CA ASN A 168 5.86 -26.81 22.59
C ASN A 168 4.33 -26.77 22.70
N MET A 169 3.67 -25.71 22.21
CA MET A 169 2.21 -25.66 22.05
C MET A 169 1.68 -26.56 20.93
N GLY A 170 2.55 -27.05 20.05
CA GLY A 170 2.19 -28.00 18.98
C GLY A 170 1.94 -27.37 17.61
N VAL A 171 2.51 -26.19 17.33
CA VAL A 171 2.46 -25.62 15.96
C VAL A 171 3.21 -26.48 14.95
N ASP A 172 2.73 -26.50 13.71
CA ASP A 172 3.26 -27.29 12.61
C ASP A 172 4.37 -26.58 11.83
N SER A 173 4.48 -25.25 11.96
CA SER A 173 5.54 -24.41 11.37
C SER A 173 5.64 -23.07 12.09
N ILE A 174 6.75 -22.35 11.90
CA ILE A 174 6.96 -21.00 12.42
C ILE A 174 7.07 -20.00 11.27
N ALA A 175 6.32 -18.90 11.33
CA ALA A 175 6.47 -17.75 10.45
C ALA A 175 7.24 -16.62 11.16
N ILE A 176 8.20 -16.02 10.46
CA ILE A 176 8.78 -14.73 10.82
C ILE A 176 8.02 -13.68 10.03
N LYS A 177 7.19 -12.88 10.71
CA LYS A 177 6.36 -11.82 10.12
C LYS A 177 7.01 -10.47 10.35
N ASP A 178 7.72 -10.00 9.34
CA ASP A 178 8.27 -8.64 9.26
C ASP A 178 7.26 -7.71 8.57
N MET A 179 6.25 -7.29 9.33
CA MET A 179 5.11 -6.51 8.84
C MET A 179 5.47 -5.11 8.32
N ALA A 180 6.63 -4.57 8.70
CA ALA A 180 7.07 -3.23 8.31
C ALA A 180 8.26 -3.25 7.35
N GLY A 181 8.83 -4.42 7.04
CA GLY A 181 10.02 -4.52 6.19
C GLY A 181 11.30 -4.02 6.87
N LEU A 182 11.48 -4.35 8.16
CA LEU A 182 12.60 -3.95 9.02
C LEU A 182 13.79 -4.90 8.96
N LEU A 183 13.62 -6.12 8.47
CA LEU A 183 14.71 -7.07 8.33
C LEU A 183 15.79 -6.51 7.39
N THR A 184 17.04 -6.72 7.79
CA THR A 184 18.19 -6.53 6.91
C THR A 184 18.71 -7.90 6.46
N PRO A 185 19.44 -7.99 5.34
CA PRO A 185 19.98 -9.27 4.86
C PRO A 185 20.86 -10.00 5.90
N THR A 186 21.66 -9.25 6.66
CA THR A 186 22.51 -9.80 7.74
C THR A 186 21.66 -10.34 8.89
N ALA A 187 20.73 -9.52 9.42
CA ALA A 187 19.85 -9.94 10.51
C ALA A 187 18.99 -11.16 10.12
N THR A 188 18.57 -11.23 8.86
CA THR A 188 17.81 -12.37 8.33
C THR A 188 18.65 -13.64 8.37
N SER A 189 19.89 -13.59 7.88
CA SER A 189 20.78 -14.76 7.88
C SER A 189 21.02 -15.28 9.30
N GLU A 190 21.29 -14.38 10.24
CA GLU A 190 21.55 -14.71 11.64
C GLU A 190 20.32 -15.31 12.33
N LEU A 191 19.14 -14.71 12.15
CA LEU A 191 17.90 -15.17 12.75
C LEU A 191 17.48 -16.53 12.21
N ILE A 192 17.51 -16.72 10.89
CA ILE A 192 17.14 -18.01 10.28
C ILE A 192 18.11 -19.12 10.70
N ALA A 193 19.43 -18.85 10.71
CA ALA A 193 20.41 -19.81 11.17
C ALA A 193 20.18 -20.22 12.64
N ALA A 194 19.93 -19.24 13.52
CA ALA A 194 19.64 -19.52 14.93
C ALA A 194 18.36 -20.33 15.13
N LEU A 195 17.28 -20.00 14.40
CA LEU A 195 16.03 -20.75 14.44
C LEU A 195 16.22 -22.20 13.95
N LYS A 196 16.90 -22.43 12.81
CA LYS A 196 17.11 -23.78 12.27
C LYS A 196 17.94 -24.69 13.20
N LEU A 197 18.79 -24.11 14.06
CA LEU A 197 19.52 -24.87 15.07
C LEU A 197 18.56 -25.46 16.13
N GLU A 198 17.64 -24.63 16.63
CA GLU A 198 16.80 -24.97 17.78
C GLU A 198 15.45 -25.61 17.40
N VAL A 199 14.77 -25.12 16.36
CA VAL A 199 13.47 -25.65 15.94
C VAL A 199 13.56 -26.54 14.70
N LYS A 200 12.74 -27.60 14.66
CA LYS A 200 12.73 -28.61 13.57
C LYS A 200 11.53 -28.50 12.64
N VAL A 201 10.50 -27.78 13.05
CA VAL A 201 9.35 -27.47 12.19
C VAL A 201 9.78 -26.54 11.05
N PRO A 202 9.09 -26.55 9.90
CA PRO A 202 9.39 -25.64 8.79
C PRO A 202 9.34 -24.16 9.20
N LEU A 203 10.22 -23.36 8.60
CA LEU A 203 10.26 -21.91 8.76
C LEU A 203 9.72 -21.20 7.51
N ALA A 204 8.89 -20.18 7.72
CA ALA A 204 8.35 -19.30 6.68
C ALA A 204 8.80 -17.85 6.92
N LEU A 205 9.22 -17.15 5.86
CA LEU A 205 9.51 -15.70 5.94
C LEU A 205 8.43 -14.91 5.21
N HIS A 206 7.82 -13.99 5.95
CA HIS A 206 6.85 -13.03 5.48
C HIS A 206 7.41 -11.63 5.69
N SER A 207 7.67 -10.89 4.62
CA SER A 207 8.38 -9.60 4.72
C SER A 207 7.93 -8.64 3.64
N HIS A 208 7.59 -7.42 4.06
CA HIS A 208 7.16 -6.37 3.16
C HIS A 208 8.35 -5.67 2.47
N MET A 209 8.18 -5.31 1.21
CA MET A 209 9.15 -4.59 0.37
C MET A 209 9.23 -3.09 0.66
N THR A 210 8.65 -2.61 1.76
CA THR A 210 8.54 -1.17 2.06
C THR A 210 9.91 -0.50 2.07
N SER A 211 10.92 -1.12 2.67
CA SER A 211 12.30 -0.62 2.67
C SER A 211 13.09 -0.92 1.38
N GLY A 212 12.51 -1.66 0.44
CA GLY A 212 13.19 -2.25 -0.72
C GLY A 212 14.05 -3.48 -0.40
N LEU A 213 14.13 -3.93 0.87
CA LEU A 213 15.09 -4.96 1.29
C LEU A 213 14.53 -6.39 1.30
N ALA A 214 13.22 -6.60 1.26
CA ALA A 214 12.65 -7.93 1.50
C ALA A 214 13.09 -9.01 0.50
N GLY A 215 13.25 -8.68 -0.79
CA GLY A 215 13.79 -9.63 -1.79
C GLY A 215 15.22 -10.08 -1.47
N LEU A 216 16.07 -9.15 -1.01
CA LEU A 216 17.44 -9.46 -0.56
C LEU A 216 17.41 -10.31 0.72
N CYS A 217 16.49 -10.02 1.63
CA CYS A 217 16.30 -10.80 2.86
C CYS A 217 15.82 -12.21 2.54
N GLN A 218 14.89 -12.39 1.61
CA GLN A 218 14.44 -13.71 1.16
C GLN A 218 15.57 -14.52 0.53
N LEU A 219 16.41 -13.90 -0.31
CA LEU A 219 17.59 -14.58 -0.85
C LEU A 219 18.51 -15.07 0.29
N LYS A 220 18.77 -14.23 1.29
CA LYS A 220 19.56 -14.60 2.47
C LYS A 220 18.90 -15.66 3.34
N ALA A 221 17.58 -15.64 3.49
CA ALA A 221 16.84 -16.68 4.18
C ALA A 221 16.94 -18.03 3.45
N VAL A 222 16.86 -18.03 2.12
CA VAL A 222 17.01 -19.23 1.27
C VAL A 222 18.41 -19.82 1.40
N GLU A 223 19.45 -18.98 1.34
CA GLU A 223 20.84 -19.37 1.60
C GLU A 223 21.03 -19.96 3.01
N ALA A 224 20.35 -19.38 4.01
CA ALA A 224 20.38 -19.82 5.41
C ALA A 224 19.50 -21.06 5.69
N GLY A 225 18.79 -21.59 4.70
CA GLY A 225 18.05 -22.84 4.83
C GLY A 225 16.58 -22.70 5.22
N ILE A 226 15.94 -21.55 5.00
CA ILE A 226 14.49 -21.38 5.21
C ILE A 226 13.69 -22.33 4.30
N ASP A 227 12.48 -22.70 4.71
CA ASP A 227 11.66 -23.69 3.99
C ASP A 227 10.65 -23.02 3.06
N ILE A 228 10.02 -21.93 3.51
CA ILE A 228 8.93 -21.23 2.80
C ILE A 228 9.23 -19.72 2.74
N ILE A 229 8.89 -19.06 1.63
CA ILE A 229 8.86 -17.61 1.50
C ILE A 229 7.49 -17.14 1.01
N ASP A 230 7.02 -16.01 1.52
CA ASP A 230 5.81 -15.36 1.02
C ASP A 230 6.17 -14.35 -0.07
N THR A 231 5.52 -14.46 -1.22
CA THR A 231 5.66 -13.53 -2.35
C THR A 231 4.28 -13.10 -2.81
N ALA A 232 4.20 -12.12 -3.71
CA ALA A 232 2.95 -11.77 -4.37
C ALA A 232 3.15 -11.75 -5.89
N MET A 233 2.15 -12.19 -6.66
CA MET A 233 2.12 -11.98 -8.10
C MET A 233 2.44 -10.51 -8.42
N SER A 234 3.28 -10.24 -9.41
CA SER A 234 3.84 -8.89 -9.65
C SER A 234 2.81 -7.77 -9.74
N ALA A 235 1.59 -8.07 -10.22
CA ALA A 235 0.47 -7.16 -10.23
C ALA A 235 0.09 -6.61 -8.85
N PHE A 236 0.37 -7.33 -7.76
CA PHE A 236 0.12 -6.91 -6.38
C PHE A 236 1.39 -7.01 -5.51
N ALA A 237 2.58 -6.86 -6.09
CA ALA A 237 3.86 -6.94 -5.40
C ALA A 237 4.54 -5.57 -5.22
N ASN A 238 5.67 -5.58 -4.51
CA ASN A 238 6.57 -4.46 -4.24
C ASN A 238 5.96 -3.32 -3.42
N GLY A 239 6.76 -2.28 -3.15
CA GLY A 239 6.34 -1.19 -2.27
C GLY A 239 5.90 -1.69 -0.89
N THR A 240 4.70 -1.33 -0.42
CA THR A 240 4.15 -1.86 0.84
C THR A 240 3.67 -3.31 0.77
N SER A 241 3.78 -3.99 -0.37
CA SER A 241 3.47 -5.41 -0.54
C SER A 241 4.72 -6.29 -0.35
N HIS A 242 4.75 -7.48 -0.96
CA HIS A 242 5.80 -8.50 -0.86
C HIS A 242 6.69 -8.51 -2.11
N PRO A 243 7.86 -9.16 -2.07
CA PRO A 243 8.65 -9.41 -3.28
C PRO A 243 7.82 -10.11 -4.35
N ALA A 244 8.03 -9.75 -5.61
CA ALA A 244 7.32 -10.36 -6.72
C ALA A 244 7.65 -11.86 -6.87
N THR A 245 6.62 -12.69 -7.00
CA THR A 245 6.73 -14.15 -7.18
C THR A 245 7.62 -14.50 -8.36
N GLU A 246 7.39 -13.86 -9.50
CA GLU A 246 8.14 -14.05 -10.75
C GLU A 246 9.62 -13.72 -10.58
N THR A 247 9.93 -12.65 -9.86
CA THR A 247 11.30 -12.22 -9.57
C THR A 247 12.03 -13.27 -8.73
N MET A 248 11.40 -13.79 -7.67
CA MET A 248 12.03 -14.79 -6.81
C MET A 248 12.20 -16.14 -7.52
N VAL A 249 11.22 -16.56 -8.33
CA VAL A 249 11.34 -17.76 -9.17
C VAL A 249 12.49 -17.62 -10.18
N ALA A 250 12.59 -16.46 -10.85
CA ALA A 250 13.70 -16.18 -11.77
C ALA A 250 15.06 -16.15 -11.07
N ALA A 251 15.14 -15.53 -9.89
CA ALA A 251 16.38 -15.40 -9.12
C ALA A 251 16.93 -16.75 -8.64
N LEU A 252 16.06 -17.71 -8.31
CA LEU A 252 16.45 -19.02 -7.80
C LEU A 252 16.57 -20.09 -8.89
N LYS A 253 16.24 -19.77 -10.14
CA LYS A 253 16.25 -20.71 -11.26
C LYS A 253 17.65 -21.31 -11.47
N GLY A 254 17.72 -22.63 -11.53
CA GLY A 254 18.98 -23.38 -11.69
C GLY A 254 19.88 -23.43 -10.44
N THR A 255 19.47 -22.82 -9.33
CA THR A 255 20.16 -22.97 -8.04
C THR A 255 19.73 -24.28 -7.35
N PRO A 256 20.47 -24.77 -6.33
CA PRO A 256 20.03 -25.94 -5.54
C PRO A 256 18.69 -25.75 -4.81
N ARG A 257 18.21 -24.50 -4.68
CA ARG A 257 16.95 -24.14 -4.02
C ARG A 257 15.86 -23.72 -5.02
N ASP A 258 16.05 -23.97 -6.32
CA ASP A 258 15.05 -23.69 -7.36
C ASP A 258 13.67 -24.22 -6.96
N SER A 259 12.66 -23.35 -7.02
CA SER A 259 11.27 -23.68 -6.69
C SER A 259 10.63 -24.65 -7.69
N GLY A 260 11.13 -24.70 -8.94
CA GLY A 260 10.56 -25.48 -10.02
C GLY A 260 9.26 -24.93 -10.61
N LEU A 261 8.80 -23.74 -10.19
CA LEU A 261 7.58 -23.13 -10.72
C LEU A 261 7.75 -22.62 -12.16
N ASP A 262 6.68 -22.70 -12.94
CA ASP A 262 6.66 -22.27 -14.35
C ASP A 262 6.56 -20.75 -14.48
N LEU A 263 7.69 -20.10 -14.79
CA LEU A 263 7.78 -18.65 -14.94
C LEU A 263 6.90 -18.09 -16.08
N PRO A 264 6.87 -18.66 -17.30
CA PRO A 264 5.87 -18.31 -18.31
C PRO A 264 4.41 -18.38 -17.83
N ALA A 265 4.02 -19.43 -17.10
CA ALA A 265 2.65 -19.54 -16.57
C ALA A 265 2.35 -18.43 -15.55
N LEU A 266 3.29 -18.15 -14.65
CA LEU A 266 3.19 -17.04 -13.69
C LEU A 266 3.04 -15.69 -14.40
N GLN A 267 3.79 -15.45 -15.47
CA GLN A 267 3.71 -14.22 -16.24
C GLN A 267 2.32 -14.03 -16.88
N ASN A 268 1.68 -15.11 -17.34
CA ASN A 268 0.32 -15.04 -17.88
C ASN A 268 -0.69 -14.59 -16.81
N ILE A 269 -0.64 -15.22 -15.63
CA ILE A 269 -1.49 -14.88 -14.48
C ILE A 269 -1.29 -13.41 -14.08
N ALA A 270 -0.04 -12.95 -14.01
CA ALA A 270 0.27 -11.57 -13.68
C ALA A 270 -0.29 -10.57 -14.70
N SER A 271 -0.23 -10.87 -15.99
CA SER A 271 -0.84 -10.03 -17.02
C SER A 271 -2.36 -9.91 -16.84
N GLN A 272 -3.05 -10.98 -16.45
CA GLN A 272 -4.48 -10.93 -16.14
C GLN A 272 -4.76 -10.08 -14.89
N LEU A 273 -4.00 -10.29 -13.81
CA LEU A 273 -4.14 -9.52 -12.57
C LEU A 273 -3.81 -8.03 -12.76
N TRP A 274 -2.87 -7.67 -13.63
CA TRP A 274 -2.65 -6.27 -14.02
C TRP A 274 -3.86 -5.67 -14.73
N GLY A 275 -4.55 -6.44 -15.56
CA GLY A 275 -5.84 -6.04 -16.15
C GLY A 275 -6.90 -5.78 -15.09
N VAL A 276 -6.99 -6.64 -14.08
CA VAL A 276 -7.90 -6.50 -12.93
C VAL A 276 -7.55 -5.27 -12.09
N ARG A 277 -6.28 -5.09 -11.72
CA ARG A 277 -5.82 -3.99 -10.85
C ARG A 277 -6.21 -2.61 -11.36
N LYS A 278 -6.25 -2.40 -12.68
CA LYS A 278 -6.70 -1.14 -13.31
C LYS A 278 -8.10 -0.70 -12.88
N LYS A 279 -9.00 -1.64 -12.54
CA LYS A 279 -10.35 -1.32 -12.04
C LYS A 279 -10.34 -0.62 -10.67
N TYR A 280 -9.27 -0.79 -9.92
CA TYR A 280 -9.11 -0.33 -8.54
C TYR A 280 -8.24 0.92 -8.42
N HIS A 281 -8.01 1.64 -9.53
CA HIS A 281 -7.11 2.80 -9.62
C HIS A 281 -7.35 3.86 -8.53
N GLN A 282 -8.61 4.08 -8.14
CA GLN A 282 -9.00 5.04 -7.10
C GLN A 282 -8.46 4.73 -5.70
N PHE A 283 -7.99 3.51 -5.47
CA PHE A 283 -7.45 3.06 -4.18
C PHE A 283 -5.92 2.95 -4.18
N GLU A 284 -5.27 3.24 -5.30
CA GLU A 284 -3.82 3.36 -5.36
C GLU A 284 -3.36 4.55 -4.52
N SER A 285 -2.17 4.46 -3.94
CA SER A 285 -1.63 5.53 -3.10
C SER A 285 -0.13 5.67 -3.29
N GLU A 286 0.38 6.90 -3.31
CA GLU A 286 1.82 7.14 -3.41
C GLU A 286 2.58 6.66 -2.17
N PHE A 287 1.90 6.57 -1.02
CA PHE A 287 2.43 6.00 0.22
C PHE A 287 2.65 4.48 0.15
N THR A 288 2.26 3.82 -0.96
CA THR A 288 2.56 2.40 -1.16
C THR A 288 3.90 2.18 -1.87
N ARG A 289 4.62 3.22 -2.28
CA ARG A 289 5.97 3.11 -2.88
C ARG A 289 7.01 2.73 -1.82
N GLU A 290 8.22 2.41 -2.26
CA GLU A 290 9.34 2.15 -1.36
C GLU A 290 9.66 3.39 -0.50
N ASP A 291 9.79 3.18 0.79
CA ASP A 291 10.17 4.18 1.79
C ASP A 291 11.18 3.58 2.76
N VAL A 292 12.46 3.92 2.56
CA VAL A 292 13.57 3.48 3.44
C VAL A 292 13.48 4.10 4.82
N SER A 293 12.72 5.20 5.01
CA SER A 293 12.55 5.85 6.31
C SER A 293 11.91 4.93 7.36
N VAL A 294 11.23 3.86 6.93
CA VAL A 294 10.72 2.80 7.80
C VAL A 294 11.81 2.16 8.67
N GLN A 295 13.07 2.13 8.20
CA GLN A 295 14.21 1.63 8.98
C GLN A 295 14.56 2.55 10.16
N ILE A 296 14.10 3.80 10.12
CA ILE A 296 14.33 4.82 11.15
C ILE A 296 13.11 4.90 12.09
N ASN A 297 11.93 5.13 11.53
CA ASN A 297 10.70 5.39 12.31
C ASN A 297 9.99 4.10 12.75
N GLN A 298 10.24 2.97 12.08
CA GLN A 298 9.61 1.67 12.28
C GLN A 298 8.08 1.65 12.11
N VAL A 299 7.52 2.65 11.43
CA VAL A 299 6.09 2.82 11.20
C VAL A 299 5.70 2.09 9.91
N PRO A 300 4.78 1.11 9.96
CA PRO A 300 4.30 0.45 8.75
C PRO A 300 3.63 1.45 7.78
N GLY A 301 3.79 1.26 6.47
CA GLY A 301 3.31 2.23 5.45
C GLY A 301 1.82 2.59 5.57
N GLY A 302 0.93 1.62 5.78
CA GLY A 302 -0.51 1.89 5.96
C GLY A 302 -0.86 2.70 7.22
N MET A 303 0.05 2.80 8.19
CA MET A 303 -0.10 3.67 9.35
C MET A 303 0.31 5.11 9.04
N MET A 304 1.30 5.31 8.16
CA MET A 304 1.77 6.64 7.75
C MET A 304 0.66 7.48 7.13
N SER A 305 -0.07 6.91 6.17
CA SER A 305 -1.19 7.59 5.50
C SER A 305 -2.31 7.96 6.47
N ASN A 306 -2.62 7.08 7.42
CA ASN A 306 -3.62 7.34 8.46
C ASN A 306 -3.20 8.49 9.39
N LEU A 307 -1.94 8.52 9.85
CA LEU A 307 -1.42 9.60 10.70
C LEU A 307 -1.40 10.94 9.96
N ALA A 308 -1.00 10.94 8.67
CA ALA A 308 -1.01 12.13 7.84
C ALA A 308 -2.43 12.69 7.67
N ASN A 309 -3.42 11.84 7.44
CA ASN A 309 -4.83 12.26 7.36
C ASN A 309 -5.33 12.85 8.70
N GLN A 310 -5.04 12.21 9.84
CA GLN A 310 -5.41 12.74 11.16
C GLN A 310 -4.82 14.13 11.44
N LEU A 311 -3.56 14.37 11.06
CA LEU A 311 -2.94 15.70 11.19
C LEU A 311 -3.52 16.71 10.21
N LYS A 312 -3.82 16.29 8.97
CA LYS A 312 -4.43 17.15 7.95
C LYS A 312 -5.81 17.66 8.38
N GLU A 313 -6.66 16.78 8.93
CA GLU A 313 -7.97 17.15 9.47
C GLU A 313 -7.90 18.22 10.57
N GLN A 314 -6.77 18.26 11.28
CA GLN A 314 -6.51 19.22 12.36
C GLN A 314 -5.64 20.41 11.94
N GLY A 315 -5.34 20.55 10.64
CA GLY A 315 -4.50 21.64 10.12
C GLY A 315 -3.03 21.57 10.56
N ALA A 316 -2.57 20.42 11.06
CA ALA A 316 -1.27 20.23 11.69
C ALA A 316 -0.32 19.33 10.87
N LEU A 317 -0.56 19.16 9.57
CA LEU A 317 0.24 18.27 8.70
C LEU A 317 1.74 18.61 8.71
N HIS A 318 2.10 19.88 8.85
CA HIS A 318 3.49 20.36 8.99
C HIS A 318 4.24 19.75 10.19
N ARG A 319 3.53 19.16 11.16
CA ARG A 319 4.08 18.50 12.36
C ARG A 319 4.29 16.99 12.22
N ILE A 320 4.11 16.43 11.02
CA ILE A 320 4.26 14.98 10.79
C ILE A 320 5.66 14.48 11.19
N GLY A 321 6.71 15.27 10.96
CA GLY A 321 8.07 14.95 11.38
C GLY A 321 8.20 14.82 12.90
N ASP A 322 7.54 15.69 13.67
CA ASP A 322 7.51 15.62 15.14
C ASP A 322 6.83 14.34 15.62
N VAL A 323 5.75 13.92 14.95
CA VAL A 323 5.04 12.68 15.26
C VAL A 323 5.94 11.46 15.04
N PHE A 324 6.71 11.43 13.94
CA PHE A 324 7.66 10.34 13.69
C PHE A 324 8.78 10.28 14.73
N ALA A 325 9.22 11.42 15.26
CA ALA A 325 10.17 11.45 16.36
C ALA A 325 9.57 11.00 17.70
N GLU A 326 8.27 11.24 17.93
CA GLU A 326 7.56 10.88 19.16
C GLU A 326 7.16 9.40 19.23
N ILE A 327 6.90 8.74 18.10
CA ILE A 327 6.50 7.33 18.04
C ILE A 327 7.50 6.41 18.76
N PRO A 328 8.82 6.47 18.51
CA PRO A 328 9.81 5.67 19.25
C PRO A 328 9.79 5.93 20.76
N ALA A 329 9.51 7.16 21.19
CA ALA A 329 9.44 7.53 22.61
C ALA A 329 8.20 6.94 23.29
N VAL A 330 7.02 7.06 22.67
CA VAL A 330 5.78 6.43 23.17
C VAL A 330 5.94 4.91 23.20
N ARG A 331 6.50 4.33 22.14
CA ARG A 331 6.75 2.88 22.06
C ARG A 331 7.67 2.40 23.19
N LYS A 332 8.72 3.15 23.51
CA LYS A 332 9.60 2.85 24.66
C LYS A 332 8.84 2.86 25.97
N ASP A 333 8.03 3.89 26.22
CA ASP A 333 7.28 4.02 27.48
C ASP A 333 6.23 2.91 27.64
N LEU A 334 5.73 2.38 26.52
CA LEU A 334 4.84 1.22 26.49
C LEU A 334 5.59 -0.13 26.52
N GLY A 335 6.89 -0.17 26.79
CA GLY A 335 7.61 -1.44 26.93
C GLY A 335 7.91 -2.13 25.60
N TYR A 336 8.09 -1.34 24.53
CA TYR A 336 8.47 -1.78 23.20
C TYR A 336 7.56 -2.82 22.55
N PRO A 337 6.23 -2.62 22.43
CA PRO A 337 5.41 -3.54 21.64
C PRO A 337 5.88 -3.57 20.16
N PRO A 338 5.74 -4.70 19.45
CA PRO A 338 5.73 -4.68 17.98
C PRO A 338 4.67 -3.69 17.47
N LEU A 339 4.92 -3.01 16.35
CA LEU A 339 3.96 -2.07 15.76
C LEU A 339 3.13 -2.79 14.69
N VAL A 340 2.17 -3.59 15.13
CA VAL A 340 1.19 -4.31 14.29
C VAL A 340 -0.22 -3.99 14.80
N THR A 341 -1.28 -4.25 14.05
CA THR A 341 -2.63 -3.96 14.53
C THR A 341 -2.97 -4.82 15.77
N PRO A 342 -3.45 -4.24 16.89
CA PRO A 342 -3.82 -2.83 17.09
C PRO A 342 -2.73 -1.93 17.71
N THR A 343 -1.62 -2.48 18.21
CA THR A 343 -0.57 -1.73 18.93
C THR A 343 0.02 -0.58 18.13
N SER A 344 0.14 -0.72 16.80
CA SER A 344 0.54 0.36 15.89
C SER A 344 -0.37 1.60 16.01
N GLN A 345 -1.69 1.41 15.97
CA GLN A 345 -2.67 2.49 16.12
C GLN A 345 -2.63 3.11 17.52
N ILE A 346 -2.45 2.30 18.56
CA ILE A 346 -2.36 2.76 19.95
C ILE A 346 -1.15 3.70 20.12
N VAL A 347 0.03 3.27 19.68
CA VAL A 347 1.27 4.06 19.77
C VAL A 347 1.17 5.32 18.92
N GLY A 348 0.71 5.19 17.66
CA GLY A 348 0.63 6.33 16.74
C GLY A 348 -0.34 7.41 17.16
N THR A 349 -1.55 7.02 17.55
CA THR A 349 -2.58 7.97 18.00
C THR A 349 -2.11 8.72 19.25
N GLN A 350 -1.51 8.01 20.21
CA GLN A 350 -0.95 8.66 21.39
C GLN A 350 0.20 9.61 21.04
N ALA A 351 1.05 9.28 20.07
CA ALA A 351 2.09 10.17 19.59
C ALA A 351 1.52 11.45 18.95
N VAL A 352 0.52 11.33 18.07
CA VAL A 352 -0.20 12.48 17.49
C VAL A 352 -0.78 13.37 18.58
N MET A 353 -1.45 12.79 19.58
CA MET A 353 -2.02 13.54 20.70
C MET A 353 -0.96 14.26 21.54
N ASN A 354 0.19 13.61 21.77
CA ASN A 354 1.30 14.23 22.51
C ASN A 354 1.86 15.46 21.78
N ILE A 355 2.01 15.35 20.45
CA ILE A 355 2.49 16.44 19.60
C ILE A 355 1.49 17.58 19.56
N LEU A 356 0.21 17.30 19.27
CA LEU A 356 -0.83 18.34 19.20
C LEU A 356 -1.04 19.08 20.54
N ALA A 357 -0.80 18.42 21.67
CA ALA A 357 -0.90 19.03 22.99
C ALA A 357 0.38 19.77 23.44
N ASP A 358 1.45 19.72 22.65
CA ASP A 358 2.81 20.22 22.98
C ASP A 358 3.33 19.71 24.34
N LYS A 359 2.82 18.56 24.79
CA LYS A 359 3.15 17.93 26.07
C LYS A 359 2.71 16.47 26.10
N ARG A 360 3.66 15.58 26.40
CA ARG A 360 3.43 14.13 26.49
C ARG A 360 2.40 13.78 27.55
N TYR A 361 1.46 12.91 27.19
CA TYR A 361 0.46 12.30 28.07
C TYR A 361 -0.45 13.29 28.81
N THR A 362 -0.70 14.47 28.23
CA THR A 362 -1.73 15.40 28.71
C THR A 362 -3.12 14.75 28.69
N THR A 363 -3.40 14.03 27.59
CA THR A 363 -4.55 13.15 27.46
C THR A 363 -4.05 11.76 27.10
N ILE A 364 -4.56 10.74 27.77
CA ILE A 364 -4.19 9.34 27.57
C ILE A 364 -5.41 8.59 27.07
N THR A 365 -5.28 7.90 25.94
CA THR A 365 -6.39 7.16 25.33
C THR A 365 -6.81 5.96 26.18
N ASN A 366 -8.06 5.52 26.04
CA ASN A 366 -8.55 4.34 26.75
C ASN A 366 -7.78 3.08 26.33
N GLU A 367 -7.34 3.01 25.07
CA GLU A 367 -6.54 1.91 24.56
C GLU A 367 -5.18 1.85 25.25
N VAL A 368 -4.51 2.99 25.46
CA VAL A 368 -3.26 3.05 26.23
C VAL A 368 -3.50 2.67 27.70
N LYS A 369 -4.60 3.10 28.31
CA LYS A 369 -4.96 2.68 29.68
C LYS A 369 -5.13 1.16 29.78
N ARG A 370 -5.93 0.57 28.88
CA ARG A 370 -6.15 -0.88 28.82
C ARG A 370 -4.87 -1.66 28.54
N TYR A 371 -3.98 -1.13 27.71
CA TYR A 371 -2.64 -1.66 27.51
C TYR A 371 -1.83 -1.66 28.81
N LEU A 372 -1.82 -0.54 29.53
CA LEU A 372 -1.08 -0.42 30.78
C LEU A 372 -1.65 -1.30 31.90
N GLN A 373 -2.94 -1.65 31.83
CA GLN A 373 -3.60 -2.64 32.69
C GLN A 373 -3.27 -4.10 32.34
N GLY A 374 -2.69 -4.37 31.17
CA GLY A 374 -2.36 -5.73 30.70
C GLY A 374 -3.46 -6.39 29.85
N HIS A 375 -4.53 -5.69 29.47
CA HIS A 375 -5.66 -6.26 28.74
C HIS A 375 -5.39 -6.64 27.26
N TYR A 376 -4.17 -6.40 26.77
CA TYR A 376 -3.71 -6.87 25.45
C TYR A 376 -2.67 -7.99 25.55
N GLY A 377 -2.30 -8.42 26.77
CA GLY A 377 -1.19 -9.35 27.02
C GLY A 377 0.02 -8.67 27.65
N ALA A 378 1.06 -9.45 27.89
CA ALA A 378 2.31 -8.98 28.49
C ALA A 378 3.12 -8.15 27.49
N ALA A 379 3.60 -6.99 27.95
CA ALA A 379 4.55 -6.18 27.19
C ALA A 379 5.92 -6.87 27.08
N PRO A 380 6.66 -6.73 25.95
CA PRO A 380 7.99 -7.31 25.78
C PRO A 380 9.05 -6.85 26.79
N ALA A 381 8.82 -5.70 27.43
CA ALA A 381 9.64 -5.11 28.46
C ALA A 381 8.77 -4.40 29.52
N PRO A 382 9.34 -4.06 30.70
CA PRO A 382 8.65 -3.23 31.67
C PRO A 382 8.19 -1.90 31.04
N VAL A 383 6.91 -1.57 31.23
CA VAL A 383 6.36 -0.25 30.87
C VAL A 383 6.85 0.83 31.84
N ASP A 384 6.79 2.09 31.42
CA ASP A 384 7.12 3.22 32.28
C ASP A 384 6.16 3.30 33.47
N LYS A 385 6.74 3.30 34.69
CA LYS A 385 5.97 3.27 35.94
C LYS A 385 5.21 4.57 36.19
N ASN A 386 5.78 5.71 35.79
CA ASN A 386 5.14 7.01 35.99
C ASN A 386 3.96 7.17 35.04
N LEU A 387 4.12 6.75 33.78
CA LEU A 387 3.04 6.70 32.80
C LEU A 387 1.93 5.76 33.27
N ARG A 388 2.25 4.56 33.75
CA ARG A 388 1.24 3.63 34.29
C ARG A 388 0.48 4.27 35.44
N ALA A 389 1.17 4.84 36.43
CA ALA A 389 0.53 5.52 37.55
C ALA A 389 -0.33 6.72 37.11
N LEU A 390 0.13 7.50 36.12
CA LEU A 390 -0.62 8.63 35.56
C LEU A 390 -1.88 8.17 34.81
N ALA A 391 -1.79 7.07 34.06
CA ALA A 391 -2.85 6.59 33.17
C ALA A 391 -3.99 5.91 33.93
N ILE A 392 -3.65 5.07 34.90
CA ILE A 392 -4.61 4.14 35.54
C ILE A 392 -4.67 4.30 37.07
N GLY A 393 -3.83 5.14 37.68
CA GLY A 393 -3.86 5.40 39.11
C GLY A 393 -3.69 4.13 39.94
N ASN A 394 -4.75 3.77 40.67
CA ASN A 394 -4.83 2.56 41.51
C ASN A 394 -5.74 1.47 40.91
N GLU A 395 -6.13 1.58 39.64
CA GLU A 395 -6.87 0.51 38.95
C GLU A 395 -6.02 -0.76 38.85
N ASP A 396 -6.70 -1.91 38.82
CA ASP A 396 -6.04 -3.22 38.81
C ASP A 396 -5.21 -3.45 37.54
N VAL A 397 -4.07 -4.12 37.71
CA VAL A 397 -3.19 -4.57 36.63
C VAL A 397 -3.22 -6.09 36.62
N ILE A 398 -3.50 -6.68 35.47
CA ILE A 398 -3.54 -8.12 35.28
C ILE A 398 -2.19 -8.63 34.75
N ASP A 399 -1.77 -9.81 35.20
CA ASP A 399 -0.58 -10.52 34.73
C ASP A 399 -0.91 -11.88 34.06
N VAL A 400 -2.16 -12.32 34.19
CA VAL A 400 -2.73 -13.50 33.51
C VAL A 400 -3.00 -13.24 32.03
N ARG A 401 -3.37 -14.29 31.29
CA ARG A 401 -3.87 -14.14 29.91
C ARG A 401 -5.22 -13.40 29.96
N PRO A 402 -5.42 -12.28 29.23
CA PRO A 402 -6.63 -11.47 29.38
C PRO A 402 -7.94 -12.21 29.08
N ALA A 403 -7.89 -13.23 28.21
CA ALA A 403 -9.06 -14.04 27.89
C ALA A 403 -9.53 -14.96 29.04
N ASP A 404 -8.66 -15.29 30.01
CA ASP A 404 -9.03 -16.12 31.16
C ASP A 404 -10.03 -15.41 32.09
N LEU A 405 -10.13 -14.08 31.96
CA LEU A 405 -11.07 -13.24 32.70
C LEU A 405 -12.41 -13.06 31.97
N LEU A 406 -12.54 -13.55 30.74
CA LEU A 406 -13.76 -13.43 29.95
C LEU A 406 -14.66 -14.64 30.19
N PRO A 407 -15.93 -14.45 30.59
CA PRO A 407 -16.89 -15.55 30.59
C PRO A 407 -17.21 -15.97 29.14
N PRO A 408 -17.65 -17.22 28.90
CA PRO A 408 -18.12 -17.65 27.57
C PRO A 408 -19.15 -16.68 26.97
N GLU A 409 -18.97 -16.29 25.72
CA GLU A 409 -19.73 -15.21 25.09
C GLU A 409 -20.71 -15.69 24.03
N LEU A 410 -20.52 -16.88 23.47
CA LEU A 410 -21.22 -17.31 22.26
C LEU A 410 -22.74 -17.44 22.46
N SER A 411 -23.19 -17.91 23.63
CA SER A 411 -24.62 -17.96 23.96
C SER A 411 -25.25 -16.57 24.03
N LYS A 412 -24.54 -15.58 24.58
CA LYS A 412 -25.01 -14.21 24.64
C LYS A 412 -25.05 -13.59 23.24
N LEU A 413 -24.01 -13.79 22.45
CA LEU A 413 -23.92 -13.30 21.07
C LEU A 413 -25.08 -13.82 20.20
N ARG A 414 -25.45 -15.10 20.34
CA ARG A 414 -26.63 -15.69 19.68
C ARG A 414 -27.93 -15.00 20.08
N ALA A 415 -28.10 -14.72 21.37
CA ALA A 415 -29.29 -14.03 21.88
C ALA A 415 -29.34 -12.58 21.38
N ASP A 416 -28.20 -11.88 21.40
CA ASP A 416 -28.10 -10.47 21.00
C ASP A 416 -28.38 -10.29 19.50
N VAL A 417 -27.84 -11.14 18.62
CA VAL A 417 -28.13 -11.08 17.18
C VAL A 417 -29.56 -11.57 16.87
N GLY A 418 -30.05 -12.57 17.61
CA GLY A 418 -31.42 -13.09 17.52
C GLY A 418 -31.72 -13.70 16.14
N ALA A 419 -32.95 -13.47 15.67
CA ALA A 419 -33.46 -14.05 14.42
C ALA A 419 -32.73 -13.58 13.15
N LEU A 420 -31.88 -12.56 13.26
CA LEU A 420 -31.11 -12.03 12.14
C LEU A 420 -29.98 -13.00 11.71
N ALA A 421 -29.44 -13.78 12.65
CA ALA A 421 -28.46 -14.82 12.33
C ALA A 421 -29.17 -16.09 11.86
N LYS A 422 -28.86 -16.52 10.63
CA LYS A 422 -29.38 -17.75 10.03
C LYS A 422 -28.42 -18.93 10.17
N SER A 423 -27.20 -18.67 10.63
CA SER A 423 -26.13 -19.63 10.83
C SER A 423 -25.17 -19.19 11.94
N GLU A 424 -24.31 -20.09 12.42
CA GLU A 424 -23.21 -19.75 13.33
C GLU A 424 -22.22 -18.76 12.70
N GLU A 425 -22.06 -18.78 11.38
CA GLU A 425 -21.21 -17.84 10.64
C GLU A 425 -21.73 -16.40 10.78
N ASP A 426 -23.05 -16.21 10.79
CA ASP A 426 -23.66 -14.90 11.03
C ASP A 426 -23.43 -14.43 12.47
N VAL A 427 -23.54 -15.34 13.45
CA VAL A 427 -23.23 -15.05 14.86
C VAL A 427 -21.77 -14.60 14.98
N LEU A 428 -20.84 -15.26 14.29
CA LEU A 428 -19.42 -14.93 14.29
C LEU A 428 -19.12 -13.61 13.56
N THR A 429 -19.79 -13.33 12.44
CA THR A 429 -19.71 -12.03 11.76
C THR A 429 -20.18 -10.90 12.69
N PHE A 430 -21.30 -11.10 13.40
CA PHE A 430 -21.78 -10.18 14.43
C PHE A 430 -20.80 -10.07 15.61
N ALA A 431 -20.20 -11.18 16.06
CA ALA A 431 -19.23 -11.16 17.13
C ALA A 431 -18.01 -10.29 16.79
N MET A 432 -17.50 -10.40 15.55
CA MET A 432 -16.33 -9.63 15.11
C MET A 432 -16.64 -8.13 14.99
N PHE A 433 -17.84 -7.80 14.49
CA PHE A 433 -18.27 -6.42 14.28
C PHE A 433 -19.76 -6.27 14.66
N PRO A 434 -20.11 -5.97 15.92
CA PRO A 434 -21.51 -5.99 16.36
C PRO A 434 -22.43 -5.06 15.55
N ASP A 435 -22.08 -3.78 15.44
CA ASP A 435 -22.92 -2.81 14.74
C ASP A 435 -22.87 -3.00 13.22
N LEU A 436 -21.65 -3.12 12.68
CA LEU A 436 -21.44 -3.31 11.25
C LEU A 436 -22.01 -4.65 10.76
N GLY A 437 -21.77 -5.73 11.48
CA GLY A 437 -22.27 -7.06 11.18
C GLY A 437 -23.79 -7.11 11.26
N ARG A 438 -24.42 -6.47 12.27
CA ARG A 438 -25.88 -6.34 12.32
C ARG A 438 -26.42 -5.58 11.11
N ALA A 439 -25.81 -4.45 10.75
CA ALA A 439 -26.20 -3.68 9.57
C ALA A 439 -26.09 -4.53 8.29
N PHE A 440 -24.95 -5.19 8.09
CA PHE A 440 -24.70 -6.07 6.95
C PHE A 440 -25.72 -7.21 6.85
N LEU A 441 -25.98 -7.93 7.94
CA LEU A 441 -26.95 -9.03 7.93
C LEU A 441 -28.37 -8.53 7.63
N THR A 442 -28.73 -7.34 8.11
CA THR A 442 -30.03 -6.70 7.84
C THR A 442 -30.16 -6.32 6.36
N GLU A 443 -29.14 -5.68 5.80
CA GLU A 443 -29.07 -5.33 4.38
C GLU A 443 -29.07 -6.58 3.49
N ARG A 444 -28.37 -7.64 3.90
CA ARG A 444 -28.33 -8.93 3.19
C ARG A 444 -29.72 -9.57 3.14
N GLU A 445 -30.45 -9.57 4.26
CA GLU A 445 -31.82 -10.10 4.32
C GLU A 445 -32.80 -9.27 3.49
N ALA A 446 -32.64 -7.94 3.48
CA ALA A 446 -33.46 -7.04 2.68
C ALA A 446 -33.11 -7.04 1.18
N GLY A 447 -31.98 -7.63 0.78
CA GLY A 447 -31.49 -7.60 -0.60
C GLY A 447 -31.00 -6.22 -1.04
N THR A 448 -30.52 -5.39 -0.11
CA THR A 448 -30.13 -3.99 -0.34
C THR A 448 -28.62 -3.74 -0.27
N LEU A 449 -27.81 -4.80 -0.19
CA LEU A 449 -26.35 -4.71 -0.20
C LEU A 449 -25.87 -4.02 -1.47
N THR A 450 -25.15 -2.91 -1.32
CA THR A 450 -24.59 -2.15 -2.44
C THR A 450 -23.08 -1.95 -2.23
N PRO A 451 -22.22 -2.56 -3.06
CA PRO A 451 -20.77 -2.41 -2.94
C PRO A 451 -20.34 -0.96 -3.20
N GLU A 452 -19.21 -0.56 -2.60
CA GLU A 452 -18.53 0.70 -2.92
C GLU A 452 -18.25 0.78 -4.43
N VAL A 453 -18.64 1.89 -5.07
CA VAL A 453 -18.56 2.07 -6.53
C VAL A 453 -17.10 2.13 -6.98
N LEU A 454 -16.78 1.41 -8.06
CA LEU A 454 -15.51 1.54 -8.77
C LEU A 454 -15.66 2.58 -9.88
N GLU A 455 -14.81 3.60 -9.88
CA GLU A 455 -14.82 4.67 -10.86
C GLU A 455 -14.36 4.17 -12.25
N PRO A 456 -15.00 4.63 -13.34
CA PRO A 456 -14.59 4.29 -14.70
C PRO A 456 -13.12 4.68 -14.98
N ILE A 457 -12.39 3.83 -15.69
CA ILE A 457 -11.03 4.12 -16.12
C ILE A 457 -11.07 5.37 -17.03
N GLY A 458 -10.40 6.45 -16.62
CA GLY A 458 -10.39 7.75 -17.33
C GLY A 458 -11.25 8.86 -16.70
N SER A 459 -12.00 8.58 -15.63
CA SER A 459 -12.68 9.63 -14.83
C SER A 459 -11.70 10.53 -14.06
N GLY A 460 -10.46 10.06 -13.84
CA GLY A 460 -9.40 10.77 -13.12
C GLY A 460 -8.78 11.98 -13.84
N GLY A 461 -9.50 12.68 -14.73
CA GLY A 461 -8.91 13.78 -15.50
C GLY A 461 -9.87 14.68 -16.30
N SER A 462 -11.18 14.63 -16.06
CA SER A 462 -12.10 15.57 -16.71
C SER A 462 -13.23 16.00 -15.77
N ARG A 463 -12.89 16.85 -14.79
CA ARG A 463 -13.89 17.80 -14.30
C ARG A 463 -14.14 18.81 -15.43
N PRO A 464 -15.41 19.16 -15.75
CA PRO A 464 -15.67 20.21 -16.72
C PRO A 464 -15.04 21.50 -16.19
N VAL A 465 -14.10 22.06 -16.96
CA VAL A 465 -13.59 23.40 -16.73
C VAL A 465 -14.79 24.34 -16.84
N SER A 466 -15.15 24.99 -15.73
CA SER A 466 -16.12 26.09 -15.78
C SER A 466 -15.54 27.19 -16.66
N ASP A 467 -16.26 27.55 -17.71
CA ASP A 467 -15.89 28.63 -18.61
C ASP A 467 -15.66 29.92 -17.81
N GLY A 468 -14.42 30.44 -17.80
CA GLY A 468 -14.10 31.79 -17.29
C GLY A 468 -13.28 31.94 -16.00
N GLY A 469 -12.74 30.87 -15.40
CA GLY A 469 -11.85 30.96 -14.22
C GLY A 469 -10.37 30.74 -14.54
N ALA A 470 -9.45 31.43 -13.83
CA ALA A 470 -8.02 31.09 -13.88
C ALA A 470 -7.79 29.71 -13.22
N PRO A 471 -7.06 28.78 -13.86
CA PRO A 471 -6.88 27.43 -13.35
C PRO A 471 -6.09 27.44 -12.04
N THR A 472 -6.66 26.84 -10.99
CA THR A 472 -5.99 26.62 -9.70
C THR A 472 -5.33 25.24 -9.62
N GLU A 473 -5.53 24.36 -10.60
CA GLU A 473 -4.89 23.06 -10.72
C GLU A 473 -4.43 22.86 -12.17
N PHE A 474 -3.17 22.46 -12.38
CA PHE A 474 -2.58 22.24 -13.70
C PHE A 474 -1.33 21.36 -13.62
N VAL A 475 -0.99 20.67 -14.70
CA VAL A 475 0.27 19.90 -14.82
C VAL A 475 1.32 20.80 -15.46
N ILE A 476 2.54 20.81 -14.91
CA ILE A 476 3.71 21.44 -15.54
C ILE A 476 4.73 20.37 -15.89
N ASP A 477 5.26 20.42 -17.12
CA ASP A 477 6.39 19.60 -17.54
C ASP A 477 7.67 20.43 -17.41
N VAL A 478 8.57 20.03 -16.51
CA VAL A 478 9.85 20.69 -16.27
C VAL A 478 10.96 19.68 -16.47
N HIS A 479 11.82 19.92 -17.47
CA HIS A 479 12.95 19.05 -17.81
C HIS A 479 12.61 17.56 -18.06
N GLY A 480 11.38 17.26 -18.51
CA GLY A 480 10.93 15.90 -18.80
C GLY A 480 10.26 15.19 -17.62
N GLU A 481 10.07 15.88 -16.51
CA GLU A 481 9.25 15.43 -15.37
C GLU A 481 7.94 16.20 -15.34
N SER A 482 6.83 15.48 -15.20
CA SER A 482 5.49 16.05 -15.09
C SER A 482 5.13 16.23 -13.62
N TYR A 483 4.76 17.44 -13.24
CA TYR A 483 4.34 17.78 -11.88
C TYR A 483 2.89 18.25 -11.89
N GLN A 484 2.04 17.61 -11.09
CA GLN A 484 0.68 18.06 -10.85
C GLN A 484 0.68 19.19 -9.81
N VAL A 485 0.46 20.41 -10.27
CA VAL A 485 0.39 21.62 -9.45
C VAL A 485 -1.05 21.88 -9.02
N ALA A 486 -1.31 22.05 -7.72
CA ALA A 486 -2.57 22.59 -7.22
C ALA A 486 -2.30 23.81 -6.34
N ILE A 487 -2.71 25.02 -6.75
CA ILE A 487 -2.64 26.22 -5.93
C ILE A 487 -3.74 26.13 -4.86
N THR A 488 -3.34 25.86 -3.62
CA THR A 488 -4.24 25.66 -2.48
C THR A 488 -4.50 26.95 -1.71
N GLY A 489 -3.68 27.99 -1.91
CA GLY A 489 -3.90 29.30 -1.31
C GLY A 489 -2.87 30.34 -1.72
N VAL A 490 -3.22 31.62 -1.56
CA VAL A 490 -2.29 32.73 -1.81
C VAL A 490 -2.28 33.68 -0.61
N GLY A 491 -1.10 33.92 -0.06
CA GLY A 491 -0.88 34.80 1.08
C GLY A 491 -1.26 36.27 0.81
N VAL A 492 -1.42 37.02 1.90
CA VAL A 492 -1.82 38.45 1.92
C VAL A 492 -0.85 39.28 1.09
N LYS A 493 -1.37 40.24 0.31
CA LYS A 493 -0.60 41.12 -0.57
C LYS A 493 0.34 42.01 0.27
N GLY A 494 1.59 41.59 0.43
CA GLY A 494 2.69 42.40 0.95
C GLY A 494 3.50 43.04 -0.18
N THR A 495 4.34 44.02 0.17
CA THR A 495 5.24 44.69 -0.79
C THR A 495 6.29 43.72 -1.36
N GLY A 496 6.09 43.25 -2.59
CA GLY A 496 7.09 42.60 -3.44
C GLY A 496 7.17 41.06 -3.37
N LYS A 497 6.97 40.46 -2.20
CA LYS A 497 7.01 38.99 -2.00
C LYS A 497 5.64 38.45 -1.64
N ARG A 498 5.25 37.34 -2.26
CA ARG A 498 3.95 36.68 -2.03
C ARG A 498 4.17 35.19 -1.79
N HIS A 499 3.61 34.68 -0.71
CA HIS A 499 3.61 33.25 -0.42
C HIS A 499 2.49 32.59 -1.24
N ILE A 500 2.84 31.59 -2.03
CA ILE A 500 1.89 30.75 -2.76
C ILE A 500 1.97 29.37 -2.14
N TYR A 501 0.84 28.90 -1.63
CA TYR A 501 0.69 27.53 -1.16
C TYR A 501 0.22 26.71 -2.35
N MET A 502 1.01 25.70 -2.73
CA MET A 502 0.64 24.79 -3.79
C MET A 502 0.97 23.35 -3.42
N THR A 503 0.37 22.37 -4.08
CA THR A 503 0.88 21.00 -4.07
C THR A 503 1.63 20.75 -5.36
N LEU A 504 2.79 20.10 -5.29
CA LEU A 504 3.48 19.51 -6.43
C LEU A 504 3.38 17.99 -6.27
N ASP A 505 2.67 17.31 -7.18
CA ASP A 505 2.35 15.89 -7.08
C ASP A 505 1.75 15.52 -5.71
N GLY A 506 0.79 16.33 -5.26
CA GLY A 506 0.12 16.12 -3.97
C GLY A 506 0.96 16.48 -2.73
N MET A 507 2.26 16.74 -2.86
CA MET A 507 3.11 17.23 -1.77
C MET A 507 2.91 18.73 -1.56
N PRO A 508 2.45 19.18 -0.38
CA PRO A 508 2.27 20.60 -0.10
C PRO A 508 3.63 21.31 -0.04
N GLU A 509 3.78 22.33 -0.87
CA GLU A 509 4.96 23.17 -0.97
C GLU A 509 4.58 24.63 -0.70
N GLU A 510 5.42 25.31 0.08
CA GLU A 510 5.34 26.75 0.26
C GLU A 510 6.36 27.43 -0.68
N VAL A 511 5.85 28.08 -1.72
CA VAL A 511 6.69 28.79 -2.69
C VAL A 511 6.62 30.29 -2.42
N VAL A 512 7.78 30.91 -2.17
CA VAL A 512 7.89 32.36 -2.11
C VAL A 512 8.02 32.90 -3.53
N PHE A 513 6.92 33.46 -4.03
CA PHE A 513 6.88 34.12 -5.33
C PHE A 513 7.29 35.60 -5.19
N GLU A 514 8.41 35.95 -5.80
CA GLU A 514 8.86 37.33 -5.99
C GLU A 514 8.72 37.69 -7.47
N ALA A 515 7.81 38.61 -7.78
CA ALA A 515 7.64 39.08 -9.14
C ALA A 515 8.85 39.96 -9.51
N LEU A 516 9.84 39.39 -10.20
CA LEU A 516 10.99 40.15 -10.69
C LEU A 516 10.58 41.09 -11.84
N ASN A 517 9.66 40.64 -12.70
CA ASN A 517 9.10 41.36 -13.84
C ASN A 517 7.60 41.01 -13.99
N GLU A 518 6.82 41.85 -14.68
CA GLU A 518 5.48 41.47 -15.15
C GLU A 518 5.53 41.09 -16.64
N TYR A 519 4.96 39.95 -17.00
CA TYR A 519 4.69 39.65 -18.41
C TYR A 519 3.61 40.60 -18.90
N LYS A 520 4.03 41.67 -19.57
CA LYS A 520 3.17 42.36 -20.52
C LYS A 520 3.20 41.52 -21.79
N ALA A 521 2.04 41.15 -22.30
CA ALA A 521 1.92 40.75 -23.69
C ALA A 521 2.27 41.98 -24.54
N GLU A 522 3.57 42.24 -24.70
CA GLU A 522 4.09 43.20 -25.65
C GLU A 522 3.86 42.59 -27.03
N GLY A 523 2.89 43.18 -27.74
CA GLY A 523 2.58 43.00 -29.16
C GLY A 523 3.22 41.80 -29.83
N GLY A 524 2.47 40.70 -29.93
CA GLY A 524 2.68 39.74 -31.02
C GLY A 524 2.67 40.53 -32.32
N GLY A 525 3.81 40.54 -33.03
CA GLY A 525 3.94 41.19 -34.32
C GLY A 525 2.78 40.73 -35.21
N GLY A 526 2.07 41.67 -35.81
CA GLY A 526 0.79 41.48 -36.50
C GLY A 526 0.86 40.63 -37.78
N ARG A 527 1.40 39.42 -37.69
CA ARG A 527 1.43 38.43 -38.76
C ARG A 527 0.14 37.60 -38.73
N GLY A 528 -0.47 37.44 -39.89
CA GLY A 528 -1.70 36.65 -40.04
C GLY A 528 -1.45 35.14 -39.88
N ALA A 529 -2.52 34.36 -39.81
CA ALA A 529 -2.43 32.90 -39.82
C ALA A 529 -2.12 32.36 -41.23
N ALA A 530 -1.20 31.41 -41.32
CA ALA A 530 -0.93 30.64 -42.55
C ALA A 530 -2.16 29.78 -42.90
N SER A 531 -2.92 30.18 -43.91
CA SER A 531 -4.23 29.58 -44.24
C SER A 531 -4.41 29.29 -45.73
N LYS A 532 -3.57 29.84 -46.61
CA LYS A 532 -3.62 29.58 -48.06
C LYS A 532 -2.48 28.63 -48.47
N PRO A 533 -2.63 27.89 -49.59
CA PRO A 533 -1.59 26.97 -50.09
C PRO A 533 -0.21 27.60 -50.33
N GLY A 534 -0.18 28.90 -50.65
CA GLY A 534 1.05 29.67 -50.85
C GLY A 534 1.65 30.31 -49.59
N HIS A 535 1.04 30.14 -48.42
CA HIS A 535 1.57 30.68 -47.17
C HIS A 535 2.67 29.75 -46.63
N VAL A 536 3.87 30.30 -46.46
CA VAL A 536 5.01 29.62 -45.84
C VAL A 536 4.95 29.81 -44.33
N SER A 537 5.06 28.72 -43.56
CA SER A 537 5.13 28.72 -42.09
C SER A 537 6.24 27.79 -41.58
N THR A 538 6.60 27.92 -40.30
CA THR A 538 7.55 27.01 -39.63
C THR A 538 6.82 25.84 -38.98
N ASN A 539 7.50 24.69 -38.84
CA ASN A 539 6.96 23.51 -38.15
C ASN A 539 7.26 23.52 -36.64
N MET A 540 8.20 24.33 -36.17
CA MET A 540 8.56 24.46 -34.76
C MET A 540 8.82 25.93 -34.37
N PRO A 541 8.58 26.33 -33.11
CA PRO A 541 8.95 27.66 -32.64
C PRO A 541 10.47 27.87 -32.71
N GLY A 542 10.91 29.02 -33.21
CA GLY A 542 12.33 29.31 -33.42
C GLY A 542 12.59 30.77 -33.78
N ASN A 543 13.84 31.07 -34.16
CA ASN A 543 14.25 32.39 -34.64
C ASN A 543 14.64 32.32 -36.12
N ILE A 544 14.38 33.38 -36.89
CA ILE A 544 14.84 33.48 -38.29
C ILE A 544 16.33 33.80 -38.31
N VAL A 545 17.13 32.89 -38.85
CA VAL A 545 18.58 33.07 -39.05
C VAL A 545 18.84 33.85 -40.32
N GLU A 546 18.09 33.55 -41.38
CA GLU A 546 18.26 34.17 -42.70
C GLU A 546 16.99 34.05 -43.55
N VAL A 547 16.76 35.06 -44.39
CA VAL A 547 15.70 35.06 -45.42
C VAL A 547 16.39 34.91 -46.77
N LEU A 548 16.11 33.81 -47.49
CA LEU A 548 16.88 33.39 -48.67
C LEU A 548 16.32 33.94 -50.00
N VAL A 549 15.17 34.60 -49.95
CA VAL A 549 14.45 35.12 -51.14
C VAL A 549 14.04 36.57 -50.93
N ALA A 550 13.91 37.30 -52.04
CA ALA A 550 13.42 38.67 -52.07
C ALA A 550 11.99 38.75 -52.62
N LEU A 551 11.30 39.84 -52.30
CA LEU A 551 9.97 40.13 -52.83
C LEU A 551 10.04 40.23 -54.37
N GLY A 552 9.23 39.43 -55.04
CA GLY A 552 9.19 39.31 -56.50
C GLY A 552 9.99 38.14 -57.10
N ASP A 553 10.74 37.39 -56.30
CA ASP A 553 11.50 36.21 -56.77
C ASP A 553 10.56 35.07 -57.18
N VAL A 554 10.95 34.31 -58.22
CA VAL A 554 10.25 33.09 -58.62
C VAL A 554 10.92 31.89 -57.96
N VAL A 555 10.15 31.15 -57.17
CA VAL A 555 10.60 29.99 -56.39
C VAL A 555 9.97 28.70 -56.91
N LYS A 556 10.71 27.59 -56.80
CA LYS A 556 10.21 26.24 -57.12
C LYS A 556 9.63 25.57 -55.89
N LEU A 557 8.71 24.63 -56.10
CA LEU A 557 8.24 23.73 -55.05
C LEU A 557 9.44 23.05 -54.36
N GLY A 558 9.50 23.13 -53.03
CA GLY A 558 10.58 22.55 -52.22
C GLY A 558 11.86 23.39 -52.14
N GLN A 559 11.93 24.56 -52.79
CA GLN A 559 13.09 25.46 -52.69
C GLN A 559 13.14 26.10 -51.30
N ALA A 560 14.32 26.14 -50.68
CA ALA A 560 14.52 26.82 -49.39
C ALA A 560 14.30 28.34 -49.54
N VAL A 561 13.47 28.90 -48.65
CA VAL A 561 13.10 30.32 -48.65
C VAL A 561 13.47 31.04 -47.34
N LEU A 562 13.64 30.29 -46.24
CA LEU A 562 14.08 30.79 -44.94
C LEU A 562 15.00 29.78 -44.27
N VAL A 563 15.85 30.25 -43.36
CA VAL A 563 16.55 29.41 -42.37
C VAL A 563 16.07 29.79 -40.98
N THR A 564 15.66 28.79 -40.20
CA THR A 564 15.22 28.94 -38.81
C THR A 564 16.17 28.23 -37.86
N GLU A 565 16.40 28.79 -36.68
CA GLU A 565 17.10 28.13 -35.58
C GLU A 565 16.12 27.79 -34.47
N ALA A 566 16.08 26.51 -34.09
CA ALA A 566 15.40 26.04 -32.89
C ALA A 566 16.33 25.08 -32.15
N MET A 567 16.43 25.22 -30.82
CA MET A 567 17.26 24.34 -29.98
C MET A 567 18.73 24.22 -30.45
N LYS A 568 19.34 25.33 -30.91
CA LYS A 568 20.70 25.41 -31.47
C LYS A 568 20.93 24.61 -32.77
N MET A 569 19.85 24.22 -33.45
CA MET A 569 19.88 23.51 -34.72
C MET A 569 19.22 24.38 -35.79
N GLU A 570 19.88 24.54 -36.94
CA GLU A 570 19.36 25.28 -38.08
C GLU A 570 18.57 24.33 -39.01
N ALA A 571 17.43 24.79 -39.50
CA ALA A 571 16.56 24.08 -40.42
C ALA A 571 16.05 25.02 -41.51
N GLU A 572 16.07 24.55 -42.75
CA GLU A 572 15.52 25.27 -43.90
C GLU A 572 14.00 25.13 -43.95
N VAL A 573 13.30 26.24 -44.19
CA VAL A 573 11.86 26.26 -44.50
C VAL A 573 11.71 26.34 -46.01
N GLN A 574 10.93 25.41 -46.57
CA GLN A 574 10.79 25.22 -48.01
C GLN A 574 9.48 25.80 -48.55
N ALA A 575 9.51 26.26 -49.81
CA ALA A 575 8.34 26.75 -50.52
C ALA A 575 7.31 25.61 -50.75
N PRO A 576 6.05 25.75 -50.30
CA PRO A 576 5.02 24.73 -50.44
C PRO A 576 4.41 24.65 -51.86
N ILE A 577 4.67 25.66 -52.71
CA ILE A 577 4.25 25.71 -54.12
C ILE A 577 5.35 26.36 -54.96
N ALA A 578 5.32 26.15 -56.28
CA ALA A 578 6.08 26.98 -57.22
C ALA A 578 5.27 28.25 -57.54
N GLY A 579 5.96 29.38 -57.67
CA GLY A 579 5.30 30.66 -57.90
C GLY A 579 6.18 31.86 -57.55
N LYS A 580 5.57 33.04 -57.46
CA LYS A 580 6.26 34.29 -57.18
C LYS A 580 6.06 34.72 -55.73
N VAL A 581 7.13 35.13 -55.06
CA VAL A 581 7.07 35.70 -53.70
C VAL A 581 6.39 37.07 -53.77
N VAL A 582 5.22 37.21 -53.16
CA VAL A 582 4.44 38.45 -53.18
C VAL A 582 4.59 39.27 -51.91
N ASP A 583 4.86 38.63 -50.76
CA ASP A 583 5.11 39.31 -49.49
C ASP A 583 6.02 38.51 -48.56
N ILE A 584 6.80 39.23 -47.73
CA ILE A 584 7.68 38.67 -46.70
C ILE A 584 7.40 39.39 -45.37
N PHE A 585 6.91 38.65 -44.38
CA PHE A 585 6.45 39.19 -43.09
C PHE A 585 7.47 39.05 -41.94
N VAL A 586 8.66 38.54 -42.25
CA VAL A 586 9.73 38.27 -41.29
C VAL A 586 11.06 38.86 -41.72
N LYS A 587 11.92 39.14 -40.75
CA LYS A 587 13.32 39.51 -40.96
C LYS A 587 14.24 38.68 -40.07
N LYS A 588 15.53 38.70 -40.39
CA LYS A 588 16.57 38.08 -39.56
C LYS A 588 16.47 38.54 -38.09
N GLY A 589 16.49 37.56 -37.19
CA GLY A 589 16.36 37.76 -35.73
C GLY A 589 14.93 37.70 -35.21
N ASP A 590 13.92 37.67 -36.08
CA ASP A 590 12.54 37.58 -35.63
C ASP A 590 12.24 36.21 -35.01
N ARG A 591 11.50 36.21 -33.90
CA ARG A 591 10.91 35.00 -33.33
C ARG A 591 9.66 34.62 -34.10
N VAL A 592 9.51 33.34 -34.40
CA VAL A 592 8.40 32.77 -35.19
C VAL A 592 7.81 31.56 -34.48
N THR A 593 6.50 31.36 -34.67
CA THR A 593 5.78 30.20 -34.14
C THR A 593 5.03 29.46 -35.26
N PRO A 594 4.76 28.14 -35.11
CA PRO A 594 3.99 27.40 -36.10
C PRO A 594 2.61 27.99 -36.31
N GLY A 595 2.21 28.13 -37.57
CA GLY A 595 0.90 28.67 -37.96
C GLY A 595 0.90 30.16 -38.29
N GLU A 596 1.98 30.90 -38.04
CA GLU A 596 2.15 32.27 -38.55
C GLU A 596 2.52 32.26 -40.05
N VAL A 597 1.99 33.20 -40.83
CA VAL A 597 2.46 33.43 -42.21
C VAL A 597 3.78 34.19 -42.19
N LEU A 598 4.81 33.59 -42.78
CA LEU A 598 6.16 34.15 -42.82
C LEU A 598 6.46 34.73 -44.20
N ILE A 599 6.03 34.05 -45.27
CA ILE A 599 6.13 34.47 -46.67
C ILE A 599 4.83 34.09 -47.38
N GLU A 600 4.34 34.93 -48.30
CA GLU A 600 3.25 34.59 -49.21
C GLU A 600 3.81 34.40 -50.64
N ILE A 601 3.49 33.25 -51.23
CA ILE A 601 3.83 32.89 -52.61
C ILE A 601 2.53 32.78 -53.39
N GLU A 602 2.46 33.47 -54.52
CA GLU A 602 1.33 33.34 -55.45
C GLU A 602 1.74 32.38 -56.57
N ALA A 603 0.89 31.38 -56.86
CA ALA A 603 1.16 30.44 -57.96
C ALA A 603 1.22 31.20 -59.29
N GLU A 604 2.20 30.85 -60.14
CA GLU A 604 2.24 31.33 -61.53
C GLU A 604 1.15 30.69 -62.40
#